data_AF-A0A523SRE7-F1
#
_entry.id   AF-A0A523SRE7-F1
#
_cell.length_a   1.000
_cell.length_b   1.000
_cell.length_c   1.000
_cell.angle_alpha   90.00
_cell.angle_beta   90.00
_cell.angle_gamma   90.00
#
_symmetry.space_group_name_H-M   'P 1'
#
loop_
_entity.id
_entity.type
_entity.pdbx_description
1 polymer ?
#
loop_
_entity_poly.entity_id
_entity_poly.type
_entity_poly.pdbx_seq_one_letter_code
_entity_poly.pdbx_strand_id
1 'polypeptide(L)'
;MQKFKVICPLINFQIPWNVLFGPHKRTDEETNQLFKERREKVVEGVELIDGVKVRYISKEDLEDLKREPFFSSFFPHEMRESISSEKFVLERIITTEESHKFETNNVIRSIILALRLLKGGWVFGNYVFYIRLSEKRGLTGWSQVQNLNPQTPVGWMKYVLDFEEIPDLKKLLKKIQKVDFSERKSLGLACKRFQRAYEESDVEDQLIDLMIAFEALFLKGKKSMSQRGEVIAVACSILLGRNEKEREEIRNSLTKAYSMRNSIVHGAEYKKESDMLEFVAQIEEYLRGSIKKLLD
;
A
#
# COMPACT_ATOMS: atom_id res chain seq x y z
N MET A 1 4.86 -19.86 28.28
CA MET A 1 4.19 -18.89 27.40
C MET A 1 4.41 -19.30 25.95
N GLN A 2 3.35 -19.40 25.15
CA GLN A 2 3.44 -19.84 23.75
C GLN A 2 3.73 -18.63 22.85
N LYS A 3 4.60 -18.83 21.85
CA LYS A 3 4.99 -17.84 20.86
C LYS A 3 4.42 -18.18 19.49
N PHE A 4 4.07 -17.15 18.72
CA PHE A 4 3.66 -17.25 17.34
C PHE A 4 4.53 -16.32 16.49
N LYS A 5 4.85 -16.78 15.28
CA LYS A 5 5.33 -15.94 14.19
C LYS A 5 4.12 -15.58 13.33
N VAL A 6 3.81 -14.29 13.26
CA VAL A 6 2.85 -13.75 12.30
C VAL A 6 3.61 -13.38 11.04
N ILE A 7 3.18 -13.87 9.87
CA ILE A 7 3.70 -13.43 8.57
C ILE A 7 2.58 -12.92 7.65
N CYS A 8 2.87 -11.88 6.89
CA CYS A 8 2.00 -11.36 5.83
C CYS A 8 2.81 -11.21 4.53
N PRO A 9 2.63 -12.10 3.54
CA PRO A 9 3.31 -11.99 2.25
C PRO A 9 2.93 -10.70 1.53
N LEU A 10 3.96 -9.97 1.09
CA LEU A 10 3.79 -8.77 0.27
C LEU A 10 3.72 -9.18 -1.20
N ILE A 11 2.54 -9.02 -1.81
CA ILE A 11 2.33 -9.32 -3.23
C ILE A 11 2.74 -8.10 -4.06
N ASN A 12 3.42 -8.36 -5.17
CA ASN A 12 3.93 -7.36 -6.13
C ASN A 12 4.95 -6.36 -5.55
N PHE A 13 5.54 -6.71 -4.40
CA PHE A 13 6.57 -5.95 -3.71
C PHE A 13 7.96 -6.54 -3.98
N GLN A 14 8.93 -5.67 -4.22
CA GLN A 14 10.35 -5.99 -4.36
C GLN A 14 11.19 -4.98 -3.56
N ILE A 15 12.29 -5.43 -2.97
CA ILE A 15 13.44 -4.56 -2.65
C ILE A 15 14.48 -4.88 -3.72
N PRO A 16 14.87 -3.93 -4.58
CA PRO A 16 15.75 -4.23 -5.68
C PRO A 16 17.15 -4.46 -5.13
N TRP A 17 17.82 -5.49 -5.65
CA TRP A 17 19.24 -5.66 -5.38
C TRP A 17 20.04 -4.53 -6.05
N ASN A 18 19.73 -4.24 -7.31
CA ASN A 18 20.61 -3.60 -8.28
C ASN A 18 20.24 -2.16 -8.67
N VAL A 19 19.20 -1.54 -8.09
CA VAL A 19 18.80 -0.17 -8.42
C VAL A 19 19.56 0.84 -7.57
N LEU A 20 20.85 1.02 -7.86
CA LEU A 20 21.67 2.12 -7.34
C LEU A 20 22.79 2.52 -8.32
N PHE A 21 22.43 3.25 -9.38
CA PHE A 21 23.42 4.01 -10.16
C PHE A 21 22.93 5.45 -10.36
N GLY A 22 22.98 6.22 -9.27
CA GLY A 22 23.27 7.66 -9.36
C GLY A 22 24.75 7.87 -9.74
N PRO A 23 25.16 9.08 -10.16
CA PRO A 23 26.42 9.32 -10.87
C PRO A 23 27.71 9.30 -10.01
N HIS A 24 27.77 8.47 -8.97
CA HIS A 24 28.96 8.30 -8.13
C HIS A 24 29.66 6.98 -8.40
N LYS A 25 30.91 7.09 -8.85
CA LYS A 25 31.87 5.99 -9.03
C LYS A 25 32.15 5.32 -7.68
N ARG A 26 31.45 4.22 -7.39
CA ARG A 26 31.92 3.19 -6.47
C ARG A 26 32.78 2.20 -7.24
N THR A 27 33.73 1.59 -6.56
CA THR A 27 34.46 0.42 -7.06
C THR A 27 33.55 -0.83 -7.04
N ASP A 28 33.94 -1.85 -7.80
CA ASP A 28 33.21 -3.13 -7.80
C ASP A 28 33.26 -3.82 -6.42
N GLU A 29 34.32 -3.63 -5.64
CA GLU A 29 34.47 -4.18 -4.30
C GLU A 29 33.52 -3.51 -3.28
N GLU A 30 33.50 -2.18 -3.21
CA GLU A 30 32.55 -1.43 -2.37
C GLU A 30 31.09 -1.77 -2.71
N THR A 31 30.83 -1.95 -4.01
CA THR A 31 29.54 -2.34 -4.55
C THR A 31 29.16 -3.74 -4.08
N ASN A 32 30.04 -4.74 -4.26
CA ASN A 32 29.82 -6.12 -3.82
C ASN A 32 29.67 -6.25 -2.30
N GLN A 33 30.45 -5.50 -1.51
CA GLN A 33 30.30 -5.46 -0.06
C GLN A 33 28.91 -4.90 0.34
N LEU A 34 28.49 -3.79 -0.26
CA LEU A 34 27.16 -3.21 -0.01
C LEU A 34 26.02 -4.18 -0.38
N PHE A 35 26.15 -4.90 -1.49
CA PHE A 35 25.21 -5.96 -1.89
C PHE A 35 25.12 -7.06 -0.81
N LYS A 36 26.26 -7.52 -0.30
CA LYS A 36 26.33 -8.54 0.77
C LYS A 36 25.66 -8.05 2.06
N GLU A 37 26.02 -6.85 2.54
CA GLU A 37 25.43 -6.26 3.75
C GLU A 37 23.92 -6.03 3.61
N ARG A 38 23.43 -5.59 2.45
CA ARG A 38 21.99 -5.47 2.18
C ARG A 38 21.31 -6.83 2.21
N ARG A 39 21.92 -7.86 1.60
CA ARG A 39 21.37 -9.22 1.58
C ARG A 39 21.25 -9.82 2.96
N GLU A 40 22.28 -9.67 3.80
CA GLU A 40 22.25 -10.08 5.20
C GLU A 40 21.14 -9.34 5.96
N LYS A 41 21.02 -8.00 5.80
CA LYS A 41 19.94 -7.21 6.39
C LYS A 41 18.52 -7.60 5.95
N VAL A 42 18.29 -7.99 4.69
CA VAL A 42 16.96 -8.50 4.27
C VAL A 42 16.69 -9.88 4.87
N VAL A 43 17.70 -10.75 5.00
CA VAL A 43 17.54 -12.09 5.56
C VAL A 43 17.22 -12.03 7.07
N GLU A 44 17.94 -11.20 7.83
CA GLU A 44 17.67 -10.94 9.26
C GLU A 44 16.37 -10.14 9.51
N GLY A 45 15.96 -9.40 8.47
CA GLY A 45 14.76 -8.57 8.42
C GLY A 45 14.97 -7.15 8.92
N VAL A 46 14.61 -6.21 8.06
CA VAL A 46 14.60 -4.78 8.34
C VAL A 46 13.39 -4.48 9.23
N GLU A 47 13.61 -4.15 10.49
CA GLU A 47 12.55 -3.64 11.36
C GLU A 47 11.95 -2.36 10.78
N LEU A 48 10.61 -2.29 10.71
CA LEU A 48 9.84 -1.13 10.29
C LEU A 48 9.27 -0.40 11.50
N ILE A 49 8.42 -1.06 12.29
CA ILE A 49 7.74 -0.47 13.46
C ILE A 49 7.26 -1.55 14.43
N ASP A 50 7.34 -1.29 15.73
CA ASP A 50 6.87 -2.15 16.82
C ASP A 50 7.23 -3.64 16.67
N GLY A 51 8.49 -3.94 16.36
CA GLY A 51 8.97 -5.31 16.14
C GLY A 51 8.44 -5.98 14.86
N VAL A 52 7.67 -5.29 14.02
CA VAL A 52 7.35 -5.75 12.66
C VAL A 52 8.55 -5.50 11.75
N LYS A 53 9.02 -6.55 11.07
CA LYS A 53 10.13 -6.52 10.11
C LYS A 53 9.64 -6.80 8.69
N VAL A 54 10.33 -6.28 7.68
CA VAL A 54 10.24 -6.79 6.30
C VAL A 54 11.47 -7.65 5.98
N ARG A 55 11.24 -8.88 5.51
CA ARG A 55 12.29 -9.85 5.16
C ARG A 55 11.88 -10.77 4.02
N TYR A 56 12.81 -11.55 3.46
CA TYR A 56 12.45 -12.69 2.62
C TYR A 56 11.68 -13.75 3.41
N ILE A 57 10.70 -14.39 2.78
CA ILE A 57 10.05 -15.59 3.33
C ILE A 57 11.08 -16.72 3.45
N SER A 58 11.10 -17.42 4.60
CA SER A 58 12.09 -18.47 4.83
C SER A 58 11.61 -19.81 4.26
N LYS A 59 12.52 -20.77 4.08
CA LYS A 59 12.15 -22.13 3.63
C LYS A 59 11.19 -22.79 4.62
N GLU A 60 11.43 -22.60 5.91
CA GLU A 60 10.61 -23.12 7.00
C GLU A 60 9.20 -22.50 6.98
N ASP A 61 9.08 -21.20 6.70
CA ASP A 61 7.78 -20.54 6.54
C ASP A 61 7.00 -21.11 5.33
N LEU A 62 7.69 -21.35 4.21
CA LEU A 62 7.09 -21.99 3.03
C LEU A 62 6.64 -23.42 3.30
N GLU A 63 7.42 -24.18 4.07
CA GLU A 63 7.05 -25.53 4.49
C GLU A 63 5.83 -25.51 5.42
N ASP A 64 5.78 -24.61 6.40
CA ASP A 64 4.62 -24.46 7.29
C ASP A 64 3.34 -24.14 6.49
N LEU A 65 3.43 -23.27 5.48
CA LEU A 65 2.30 -22.97 4.60
C LEU A 65 1.90 -24.17 3.73
N LYS A 66 2.86 -24.89 3.16
CA LYS A 66 2.60 -26.04 2.26
C LYS A 66 2.10 -27.30 2.98
N ARG A 67 2.44 -27.49 4.25
CA ARG A 67 2.04 -28.67 5.05
C ARG A 67 0.55 -28.69 5.39
N GLU A 68 -0.13 -27.55 5.36
CA GLU A 68 -1.56 -27.48 5.66
C GLU A 68 -2.45 -27.94 4.49
N PRO A 69 -3.30 -28.98 4.68
CA PRO A 69 -4.25 -29.41 3.66
C PRO A 69 -5.20 -28.29 3.22
N PHE A 70 -5.50 -27.36 4.12
CA PHE A 70 -6.30 -26.18 3.82
C PHE A 70 -5.63 -25.28 2.77
N PHE A 71 -4.31 -25.07 2.84
CA PHE A 71 -3.58 -24.21 1.92
C PHE A 71 -3.61 -24.73 0.49
N SER A 72 -3.59 -26.06 0.31
CA SER A 72 -3.71 -26.72 -1.00
C SER A 72 -5.15 -26.80 -1.53
N SER A 73 -6.16 -26.56 -0.67
CA SER A 73 -7.59 -26.69 -1.02
C SER A 73 -8.28 -25.34 -1.24
N PHE A 74 -7.90 -24.31 -0.49
CA PHE A 74 -8.56 -22.98 -0.53
C PHE A 74 -7.84 -21.95 -1.40
N PHE A 75 -6.53 -22.05 -1.60
CA PHE A 75 -5.81 -21.11 -2.46
C PHE A 75 -5.75 -21.64 -3.91
N PRO A 76 -6.08 -20.82 -4.93
CA PRO A 76 -5.84 -21.16 -6.33
C PRO A 76 -4.39 -21.58 -6.59
N HIS A 77 -4.17 -22.39 -7.62
CA HIS A 77 -2.82 -22.86 -7.99
C HIS A 77 -1.86 -21.68 -8.20
N GLU A 78 -2.30 -20.69 -8.98
CA GLU A 78 -1.60 -19.43 -9.25
C GLU A 78 -1.15 -18.73 -7.98
N MET A 79 -2.02 -18.67 -6.96
CA MET A 79 -1.69 -18.01 -5.70
C MET A 79 -0.64 -18.80 -4.90
N ARG A 80 -0.71 -20.14 -4.92
CA ARG A 80 0.30 -21.00 -4.29
C ARG A 80 1.66 -20.91 -4.97
N GLU A 81 1.70 -20.92 -6.30
CA GLU A 81 2.92 -20.67 -7.08
C GLU A 81 3.46 -19.25 -6.84
N SER A 82 2.57 -18.27 -6.65
CA SER A 82 2.99 -16.91 -6.34
C SER A 82 3.79 -16.84 -5.03
N ILE A 83 3.55 -17.71 -4.03
CA ILE A 83 4.26 -17.67 -2.75
C ILE A 83 5.55 -18.51 -2.87
N SER A 84 6.56 -17.91 -3.48
CA SER A 84 7.91 -18.44 -3.66
C SER A 84 8.92 -17.88 -2.64
N SER A 85 10.12 -18.47 -2.56
CA SER A 85 11.22 -18.00 -1.70
C SER A 85 11.79 -16.63 -2.05
N GLU A 86 11.36 -16.04 -3.18
CA GLU A 86 11.79 -14.72 -3.63
C GLU A 86 10.82 -13.60 -3.19
N LYS A 87 9.75 -13.95 -2.45
CA LYS A 87 8.82 -12.96 -1.90
C LYS A 87 9.25 -12.43 -0.54
N PHE A 88 8.85 -11.19 -0.31
CA PHE A 88 8.96 -10.53 0.98
C PHE A 88 7.74 -10.81 1.85
N VAL A 89 7.94 -10.87 3.16
CA VAL A 89 6.90 -10.92 4.18
C VAL A 89 7.10 -9.77 5.16
N LEU A 90 6.00 -9.24 5.67
CA LEU A 90 6.00 -8.57 6.97
C LEU A 90 5.96 -9.66 8.05
N GLU A 91 6.93 -9.69 8.95
CA GLU A 91 7.00 -10.62 10.08
C GLU A 91 6.84 -9.87 11.41
N ARG A 92 6.11 -10.45 12.36
CA ARG A 92 6.25 -10.12 13.79
C ARG A 92 6.22 -11.39 14.64
N ILE A 93 7.05 -11.46 15.67
CA ILE A 93 6.93 -12.49 16.71
C ILE A 93 6.04 -11.92 17.83
N ILE A 94 5.01 -12.67 18.22
CA ILE A 94 4.09 -12.33 19.30
C ILE A 94 3.94 -13.49 20.29
N THR A 95 3.48 -13.19 21.49
CA THR A 95 3.09 -14.15 22.52
C THR A 95 1.57 -14.36 22.54
N THR A 96 1.09 -15.37 23.28
CA THR A 96 -0.36 -15.58 23.53
C THR A 96 -1.03 -14.34 24.13
N GLU A 97 -0.39 -13.65 25.07
CA GLU A 97 -0.95 -12.46 25.71
C GLU A 97 -1.02 -11.26 24.75
N GLU A 98 -0.01 -11.11 23.90
CA GLU A 98 -0.02 -10.12 22.83
C GLU A 98 -1.04 -10.46 21.75
N SER A 99 -1.27 -11.74 21.41
CA SER A 99 -2.22 -12.12 20.35
C SER A 99 -3.66 -11.69 20.60
N HIS A 100 -4.06 -11.51 21.86
CA HIS A 100 -5.37 -10.95 22.22
C HIS A 100 -5.44 -9.41 22.15
N LYS A 101 -4.29 -8.73 22.08
CA LYS A 101 -4.16 -7.25 22.04
C LYS A 101 -3.65 -6.73 20.70
N PHE A 102 -3.00 -7.58 19.91
CA PHE A 102 -2.34 -7.23 18.67
C PHE A 102 -3.37 -7.22 17.54
N GLU A 103 -3.83 -6.02 17.20
CA GLU A 103 -4.66 -5.77 16.03
C GLU A 103 -3.85 -5.93 14.74
N THR A 104 -3.43 -7.16 14.42
CA THR A 104 -2.57 -7.49 13.27
C THR A 104 -3.05 -6.80 12.00
N ASN A 105 -4.36 -6.86 11.73
CA ASN A 105 -4.98 -6.29 10.54
C ASN A 105 -4.79 -4.78 10.46
N ASN A 106 -4.80 -4.05 11.58
CA ASN A 106 -4.64 -2.60 11.61
C ASN A 106 -3.17 -2.19 11.43
N VAL A 107 -2.23 -2.95 11.99
CA VAL A 107 -0.78 -2.72 11.79
C VAL A 107 -0.38 -3.03 10.34
N ILE A 108 -0.83 -4.16 9.78
CA ILE A 108 -0.58 -4.51 8.37
C ILE A 108 -1.21 -3.47 7.43
N ARG A 109 -2.48 -3.07 7.64
CA ARG A 109 -3.12 -1.98 6.86
C ARG A 109 -2.34 -0.67 6.96
N SER A 110 -1.82 -0.32 8.13
CA SER A 110 -1.01 0.89 8.31
C SER A 110 0.30 0.84 7.52
N ILE A 111 0.93 -0.34 7.41
CA ILE A 111 2.13 -0.54 6.59
C ILE A 111 1.83 -0.50 5.10
N ILE A 112 0.75 -1.15 4.64
CA ILE A 112 0.33 -1.08 3.22
C ILE A 112 -0.06 0.35 2.84
N LEU A 113 -0.77 1.07 3.71
CA LEU A 113 -1.09 2.50 3.57
C LEU A 113 0.15 3.41 3.59
N ALA A 114 1.27 2.99 4.19
CA ALA A 114 2.52 3.74 4.26
C ALA A 114 3.50 3.41 3.12
N LEU A 115 3.36 2.27 2.44
CA LEU A 115 4.07 1.95 1.20
C LEU A 115 3.39 2.63 -0.01
N ARG A 116 2.08 2.41 -0.14
CA ARG A 116 1.18 3.44 -0.73
C ARG A 116 1.40 4.73 0.11
N LEU A 117 1.03 5.92 -0.35
CA LEU A 117 1.48 7.19 0.28
C LEU A 117 3.00 7.50 0.28
N LEU A 118 3.93 6.55 0.38
CA LEU A 118 5.36 6.85 0.18
C LEU A 118 5.63 7.22 -1.29
N LYS A 119 5.33 6.30 -2.21
CA LYS A 119 5.37 6.53 -3.68
C LYS A 119 4.33 5.67 -4.41
N GLY A 120 4.22 5.85 -5.73
CA GLY A 120 3.40 5.02 -6.60
C GLY A 120 3.97 3.59 -6.78
N GLY A 121 3.11 2.65 -7.15
CA GLY A 121 3.46 1.24 -7.33
C GLY A 121 2.48 0.31 -6.61
N TRP A 122 2.29 -0.89 -7.14
CA TRP A 122 1.25 -1.80 -6.66
C TRP A 122 1.79 -2.76 -5.61
N VAL A 123 1.27 -2.68 -4.38
CA VAL A 123 1.61 -3.55 -3.25
C VAL A 123 0.36 -3.99 -2.50
N PHE A 124 0.32 -5.25 -2.09
CA PHE A 124 -0.76 -5.83 -1.29
C PHE A 124 -0.21 -6.63 -0.10
N GLY A 125 -0.98 -6.68 0.98
CA GLY A 125 -0.75 -7.53 2.15
C GLY A 125 -2.08 -8.09 2.65
N ASN A 126 -2.75 -8.88 1.79
CA ASN A 126 -4.13 -9.30 1.98
C ASN A 126 -4.30 -10.57 2.83
N TYR A 127 -3.23 -11.36 3.05
CA TYR A 127 -3.27 -12.56 3.90
C TYR A 127 -2.27 -12.49 5.03
N VAL A 128 -2.72 -12.85 6.23
CA VAL A 128 -1.93 -12.94 7.46
C VAL A 128 -1.98 -14.38 7.94
N PHE A 129 -0.83 -14.96 8.26
CA PHE A 129 -0.67 -16.34 8.69
C PHE A 129 -0.03 -16.40 10.08
N TYR A 130 -0.57 -17.26 10.95
CA TYR A 130 -0.13 -17.42 12.35
C TYR A 130 0.56 -18.78 12.52
N ILE A 131 1.89 -18.78 12.57
CA ILE A 131 2.72 -19.97 12.72
C ILE A 131 3.10 -20.13 14.19
N ARG A 132 2.84 -21.30 14.78
CA ARG A 132 3.21 -21.62 16.16
C ARG A 132 4.71 -21.90 16.27
N LEU A 133 5.39 -21.22 17.18
CA LEU A 133 6.80 -21.47 17.51
C LEU A 133 6.89 -22.36 18.76
N SER A 134 6.83 -23.67 18.56
CA SER A 134 7.05 -24.71 19.57
C SER A 134 7.58 -26.00 18.92
N GLU A 135 7.83 -27.05 19.71
CA GLU A 135 8.24 -28.38 19.21
C GLU A 135 7.31 -28.91 18.10
N LYS A 136 6.01 -28.65 18.22
CA LYS A 136 5.00 -28.84 17.17
C LYS A 136 4.78 -27.53 16.42
N ARG A 137 5.80 -27.13 15.64
CA ARG A 137 5.74 -26.00 14.71
C ARG A 137 4.76 -26.31 13.56
N GLY A 138 3.99 -25.30 13.15
CA GLY A 138 3.04 -25.39 12.05
C GLY A 138 2.11 -24.17 12.03
N LEU A 139 1.30 -24.05 10.97
CA LEU A 139 0.26 -23.02 10.91
C LEU A 139 -0.84 -23.32 11.94
N THR A 140 -1.39 -22.28 12.55
CA THR A 140 -2.48 -22.40 13.55
C THR A 140 -3.71 -21.57 13.21
N GLY A 141 -3.62 -20.74 12.18
CA GLY A 141 -4.71 -19.89 11.71
C GLY A 141 -4.21 -18.91 10.66
N TRP A 142 -5.16 -18.27 10.00
CA TRP A 142 -4.91 -17.22 9.03
C TRP A 142 -6.09 -16.23 9.06
N SER A 143 -5.87 -15.03 8.54
CA SER A 143 -6.92 -14.02 8.36
C SER A 143 -6.72 -13.23 7.08
N GLN A 144 -7.82 -12.89 6.41
CA GLN A 144 -7.84 -12.02 5.25
C GLN A 144 -8.04 -10.56 5.68
N VAL A 145 -7.24 -9.65 5.15
CA VAL A 145 -7.19 -8.22 5.54
C VAL A 145 -8.04 -7.34 4.61
N GLN A 146 -8.24 -7.77 3.36
CA GLN A 146 -8.93 -7.05 2.28
C GLN A 146 -9.76 -8.04 1.44
N ASN A 147 -10.94 -7.64 0.97
CA ASN A 147 -12.00 -8.54 0.47
C ASN A 147 -11.80 -9.10 -0.95
N LEU A 148 -10.67 -8.82 -1.60
CA LEU A 148 -10.51 -9.06 -3.03
C LEU A 148 -9.40 -10.05 -3.36
N ASN A 149 -9.66 -10.84 -4.41
CA ASN A 149 -8.68 -11.63 -5.13
C ASN A 149 -7.93 -10.64 -6.04
N PRO A 150 -6.65 -10.32 -5.79
CA PRO A 150 -5.97 -9.25 -6.50
C PRO A 150 -5.68 -9.70 -7.94
N GLN A 151 -6.54 -9.32 -8.89
CA GLN A 151 -6.11 -9.22 -10.27
C GLN A 151 -5.17 -8.04 -10.37
N THR A 152 -3.86 -8.29 -10.38
CA THR A 152 -2.88 -7.28 -10.81
C THR A 152 -3.22 -6.95 -12.26
N PRO A 153 -3.72 -5.73 -12.57
CA PRO A 153 -4.12 -5.46 -13.94
C PRO A 153 -2.86 -5.43 -14.82
N VAL A 154 -2.96 -5.94 -16.04
CA VAL A 154 -1.81 -6.10 -16.93
C VAL A 154 -1.21 -4.73 -17.25
N GLY A 155 0.10 -4.57 -17.01
CA GLY A 155 0.84 -3.33 -17.30
C GLY A 155 1.20 -2.47 -16.09
N TRP A 156 0.63 -2.71 -14.90
CA TRP A 156 0.91 -1.90 -13.72
C TRP A 156 2.26 -2.23 -13.06
N MET A 157 2.99 -1.19 -12.64
CA MET A 157 4.37 -1.33 -12.13
C MET A 157 4.43 -2.00 -10.75
N LYS A 158 5.44 -2.87 -10.57
CA LYS A 158 5.80 -3.48 -9.29
C LYS A 158 6.13 -2.39 -8.26
N TYR A 159 5.74 -2.60 -7.00
CA TYR A 159 6.23 -1.73 -5.93
C TYR A 159 7.67 -2.09 -5.60
N VAL A 160 8.58 -1.13 -5.77
CA VAL A 160 10.02 -1.30 -5.54
C VAL A 160 10.40 -0.40 -4.36
N LEU A 161 10.69 -0.96 -3.18
CA LEU A 161 11.17 -0.19 -2.02
C LEU A 161 12.69 -0.15 -2.00
N ASP A 162 13.28 1.04 -2.09
CA ASP A 162 14.72 1.20 -1.99
C ASP A 162 15.17 1.28 -0.53
N PHE A 163 16.37 0.79 -0.21
CA PHE A 163 16.86 0.79 1.18
C PHE A 163 16.98 2.19 1.77
N GLU A 164 17.34 3.14 0.91
CA GLU A 164 17.40 4.58 1.13
C GLU A 164 16.06 5.18 1.60
N GLU A 165 14.92 4.57 1.25
CA GLU A 165 13.58 5.07 1.56
C GLU A 165 13.02 4.52 2.88
N ILE A 166 13.64 3.49 3.47
CA ILE A 166 13.23 2.91 4.75
C ILE A 166 13.09 3.96 5.88
N PRO A 167 14.00 4.95 6.03
CA PRO A 167 13.83 6.02 7.03
C PRO A 167 12.56 6.86 6.84
N ASP A 168 12.19 7.17 5.58
CA ASP A 168 10.98 7.93 5.27
C ASP A 168 9.71 7.10 5.43
N LEU A 169 9.75 5.81 5.07
CA LEU A 169 8.68 4.86 5.41
C LEU A 169 8.43 4.80 6.92
N LYS A 170 9.50 4.69 7.73
CA LYS A 170 9.42 4.73 9.20
C LYS A 170 8.83 6.04 9.73
N LYS A 171 9.22 7.17 9.13
CA LYS A 171 8.70 8.50 9.48
C LYS A 171 7.20 8.59 9.18
N LEU A 172 6.76 8.08 8.03
CA LEU A 172 5.34 8.06 7.63
C LEU A 172 4.50 7.13 8.50
N LEU A 173 4.99 5.93 8.80
CA LEU A 173 4.36 5.00 9.76
C LEU A 173 4.12 5.65 11.13
N LYS A 174 5.12 6.35 11.67
CA LYS A 174 5.01 7.10 12.94
C LYS A 174 4.01 8.27 12.88
N LYS A 175 3.73 8.85 11.71
CA LYS A 175 2.64 9.83 11.54
C LYS A 175 1.28 9.12 11.58
N ILE A 176 1.12 8.05 10.78
CA ILE A 176 -0.13 7.29 10.69
C ILE A 176 -0.55 6.75 12.07
N GLN A 177 0.38 6.20 12.85
CA GLN A 177 0.08 5.73 14.22
C GLN A 177 -0.35 6.82 15.21
N LYS A 178 0.03 8.09 14.99
CA LYS A 178 -0.36 9.22 15.84
C LYS A 178 -1.73 9.80 15.50
N VAL A 179 -2.31 9.39 14.36
CA VAL A 179 -3.60 9.91 13.92
C VAL A 179 -4.73 9.06 14.49
N ASP A 180 -5.53 9.67 15.37
CA ASP A 180 -6.84 9.11 15.71
C ASP A 180 -7.81 9.32 14.53
N PHE A 181 -8.01 8.26 13.75
CA PHE A 181 -8.97 8.25 12.63
C PHE A 181 -10.44 8.22 13.09
N SER A 182 -10.73 7.94 14.36
CA SER A 182 -12.08 8.04 14.94
C SER A 182 -12.49 9.49 15.16
N GLU A 183 -11.53 10.36 15.52
CA GLU A 183 -11.71 11.82 15.54
C GLU A 183 -11.62 12.39 14.11
N ARG A 184 -10.61 11.98 13.33
CA ARG A 184 -10.36 12.47 11.96
C ARG A 184 -11.09 11.67 10.89
N LYS A 185 -12.40 11.43 11.08
CA LYS A 185 -13.25 10.56 10.22
C LYS A 185 -13.13 10.83 8.70
N SER A 186 -13.07 12.10 8.30
CA SER A 186 -12.83 12.51 6.91
C SER A 186 -11.53 11.94 6.32
N LEU A 187 -10.42 12.03 7.08
CA LEU A 187 -9.12 11.53 6.66
C LEU A 187 -9.10 9.99 6.69
N GLY A 188 -9.73 9.37 7.69
CA GLY A 188 -9.88 7.91 7.75
C GLY A 188 -10.65 7.34 6.56
N LEU A 189 -11.75 7.99 6.16
CA LEU A 189 -12.51 7.62 4.96
C LEU A 189 -11.69 7.81 3.68
N ALA A 190 -10.94 8.92 3.56
CA ALA A 190 -10.05 9.16 2.44
C ALA A 190 -8.93 8.10 2.34
N CYS A 191 -8.26 7.77 3.44
CA CYS A 191 -7.24 6.71 3.48
C CYS A 191 -7.82 5.31 3.16
N LYS A 192 -9.08 5.04 3.54
CA LYS A 192 -9.78 3.79 3.19
C LYS A 192 -10.09 3.73 1.69
N ARG A 193 -10.62 4.81 1.11
CA ARG A 193 -10.95 4.89 -0.31
C ARG A 193 -9.71 4.89 -1.20
N PHE A 194 -8.66 5.60 -0.81
CA PHE A 194 -7.34 5.53 -1.44
C PHE A 194 -6.76 4.11 -1.45
N GLN A 195 -6.88 3.36 -0.35
CA GLN A 195 -6.45 1.95 -0.34
C GLN A 195 -7.32 1.07 -1.25
N ARG A 196 -8.64 1.31 -1.29
CA ARG A 196 -9.57 0.53 -2.12
C ARG A 196 -9.33 0.73 -3.62
N ALA A 197 -8.91 1.91 -4.07
CA ALA A 197 -8.54 2.13 -5.48
C ALA A 197 -7.42 1.16 -5.98
N TYR A 198 -6.48 0.74 -5.12
CA TYR A 198 -5.49 -0.30 -5.49
C TYR A 198 -6.06 -1.73 -5.48
N GLU A 199 -7.31 -1.93 -5.07
CA GLU A 199 -7.98 -3.23 -5.06
C GLU A 199 -8.95 -3.37 -6.25
N GLU A 200 -9.37 -2.26 -6.87
CA GLU A 200 -10.24 -2.25 -8.05
C GLU A 200 -9.47 -2.60 -9.33
N SER A 201 -10.01 -3.53 -10.11
CA SER A 201 -9.44 -3.96 -11.40
C SER A 201 -9.81 -3.06 -12.58
N ASP A 202 -10.92 -2.33 -12.48
CA ASP A 202 -11.39 -1.40 -13.50
C ASP A 202 -10.99 0.04 -13.18
N VAL A 203 -10.48 0.76 -14.17
CA VAL A 203 -9.88 2.10 -13.99
C VAL A 203 -10.95 3.19 -13.78
N GLU A 204 -12.20 2.95 -14.17
CA GLU A 204 -13.35 3.83 -13.90
C GLU A 204 -13.75 3.72 -12.42
N ASP A 205 -13.81 2.50 -11.87
CA ASP A 205 -14.04 2.25 -10.44
C ASP A 205 -12.91 2.81 -9.55
N GLN A 206 -11.66 2.71 -10.00
CA GLN A 206 -10.52 3.38 -9.35
C GLN A 206 -10.74 4.89 -9.27
N LEU A 207 -11.10 5.53 -10.39
CA LEU A 207 -11.37 6.97 -10.43
C LEU A 207 -12.52 7.35 -9.49
N ILE A 208 -13.58 6.54 -9.43
CA ILE A 208 -14.69 6.75 -8.49
C ILE A 208 -14.18 6.76 -7.04
N ASP A 209 -13.38 5.77 -6.63
CA ASP A 209 -12.84 5.68 -5.27
C ASP A 209 -11.90 6.85 -4.92
N LEU A 210 -11.01 7.23 -5.84
CA LEU A 210 -10.13 8.40 -5.68
C LEU A 210 -10.94 9.69 -5.50
N MET A 211 -11.99 9.89 -6.29
CA MET A 211 -12.84 11.08 -6.16
C MET A 211 -13.68 11.07 -4.87
N ILE A 212 -14.17 9.91 -4.40
CA ILE A 212 -14.83 9.82 -3.08
C ILE A 212 -13.84 10.15 -1.94
N ALA A 213 -12.56 9.80 -2.07
CA ALA A 213 -11.54 10.19 -1.11
C ALA A 213 -11.32 11.72 -1.10
N PHE A 214 -11.25 12.36 -2.28
CA PHE A 214 -11.20 13.82 -2.38
C PHE A 214 -12.43 14.51 -1.77
N GLU A 215 -13.63 14.00 -2.02
CA GLU A 215 -14.86 14.48 -1.40
C GLU A 215 -14.81 14.40 0.13
N ALA A 216 -14.28 13.28 0.67
CA ALA A 216 -14.11 13.09 2.11
C ALA A 216 -13.14 14.09 2.75
N LEU A 217 -12.04 14.43 2.06
CA LEU A 217 -11.06 15.42 2.52
C LEU A 217 -11.61 16.86 2.49
N PHE A 218 -12.19 17.27 1.36
CA PHE A 218 -12.39 18.70 1.05
C PHE A 218 -13.84 19.19 1.17
N LEU A 219 -14.85 18.32 1.11
CA LEU A 219 -16.26 18.77 1.11
C LEU A 219 -16.94 18.80 2.47
N LYS A 220 -16.49 18.03 3.47
CA LYS A 220 -16.92 18.07 4.89
C LYS A 220 -18.42 18.42 5.13
N GLY A 221 -19.33 17.75 4.42
CA GLY A 221 -20.78 17.94 4.59
C GLY A 221 -21.41 19.17 3.91
N LYS A 222 -20.68 19.91 3.06
CA LYS A 222 -21.25 20.97 2.22
C LYS A 222 -22.35 20.40 1.31
N LYS A 223 -23.57 20.91 1.47
CA LYS A 223 -24.78 20.38 0.80
C LYS A 223 -24.94 20.80 -0.67
N SER A 224 -24.28 21.85 -1.13
CA SER A 224 -24.35 22.25 -2.54
C SER A 224 -23.70 21.20 -3.44
N MET A 225 -24.45 20.68 -4.40
CA MET A 225 -23.97 19.72 -5.40
C MET A 225 -23.22 20.40 -6.55
N SER A 226 -23.62 21.63 -6.91
CA SER A 226 -23.24 22.28 -8.17
C SER A 226 -21.79 22.75 -8.27
N GLN A 227 -21.04 22.80 -7.16
CA GLN A 227 -19.67 23.34 -7.10
C GLN A 227 -18.65 22.36 -6.50
N ARG A 228 -19.02 21.08 -6.34
CA ARG A 228 -18.18 20.08 -5.64
C ARG A 228 -16.81 19.88 -6.31
N GLY A 229 -16.78 19.70 -7.62
CA GLY A 229 -15.55 19.52 -8.39
C GLY A 229 -14.62 20.73 -8.27
N GLU A 230 -15.16 21.94 -8.40
CA GLU A 230 -14.40 23.19 -8.28
C GLU A 230 -13.83 23.38 -6.86
N VAL A 231 -14.61 23.10 -5.81
CA VAL A 231 -14.12 23.17 -4.42
C VAL A 231 -12.98 22.17 -4.18
N ILE A 232 -13.05 20.95 -4.73
CA ILE A 232 -11.97 19.95 -4.65
C ILE A 232 -10.73 20.45 -5.41
N ALA A 233 -10.91 20.92 -6.64
CA ALA A 233 -9.85 21.43 -7.51
C ALA A 233 -9.09 22.62 -6.88
N VAL A 234 -9.83 23.61 -6.36
CA VAL A 234 -9.24 24.78 -5.68
C VAL A 234 -8.55 24.39 -4.37
N ALA A 235 -9.17 23.54 -3.54
CA ALA A 235 -8.56 23.14 -2.27
C ALA A 235 -7.26 22.33 -2.48
N CYS A 236 -7.26 21.38 -3.42
CA CYS A 236 -6.08 20.56 -3.72
C CYS A 236 -4.96 21.37 -4.39
N SER A 237 -5.28 22.26 -5.33
CA SER A 237 -4.28 23.14 -5.97
C SER A 237 -3.61 24.08 -4.97
N ILE A 238 -4.35 24.68 -4.04
CA ILE A 238 -3.78 25.50 -2.96
C ILE A 238 -2.88 24.66 -2.04
N LEU A 239 -3.27 23.41 -1.74
CA LEU A 239 -2.52 22.52 -0.84
C LEU A 239 -1.19 22.02 -1.43
N LEU A 240 -1.12 21.81 -2.75
CA LEU A 240 0.00 21.12 -3.40
C LEU A 240 0.78 21.98 -4.42
N GLY A 241 0.13 22.90 -5.12
CA GLY A 241 0.72 23.65 -6.23
C GLY A 241 1.66 24.76 -5.76
N ARG A 242 2.93 24.68 -6.18
CA ARG A 242 4.04 25.54 -5.73
C ARG A 242 4.05 26.91 -6.41
N ASN A 243 3.44 27.01 -7.58
CA ASN A 243 3.31 28.21 -8.41
C ASN A 243 1.95 28.20 -9.14
N GLU A 244 1.60 29.29 -9.81
CA GLU A 244 0.26 29.41 -10.41
C GLU A 244 0.02 28.43 -11.57
N LYS A 245 1.05 28.07 -12.33
CA LYS A 245 0.96 27.07 -13.41
C LYS A 245 0.62 25.69 -12.86
N GLU A 246 1.36 25.22 -11.85
CA GLU A 246 1.06 23.94 -11.17
C GLU A 246 -0.34 23.95 -10.55
N ARG A 247 -0.79 25.09 -10.01
CA ARG A 247 -2.14 25.22 -9.46
C ARG A 247 -3.20 25.10 -10.54
N GLU A 248 -2.99 25.73 -11.69
CA GLU A 248 -3.88 25.63 -12.84
C GLU A 248 -3.95 24.20 -13.39
N GLU A 249 -2.80 23.53 -13.54
CA GLU A 249 -2.72 22.13 -13.94
C GLU A 249 -3.53 21.22 -13.00
N ILE A 250 -3.32 21.32 -11.68
CA ILE A 250 -4.07 20.55 -10.67
C ILE A 250 -5.58 20.88 -10.74
N ARG A 251 -5.96 22.15 -10.91
CA ARG A 251 -7.38 22.55 -11.01
C ARG A 251 -8.05 21.93 -12.23
N ASN A 252 -7.38 21.98 -13.38
CA ASN A 252 -7.90 21.47 -14.65
C ASN A 252 -8.08 19.95 -14.59
N SER A 253 -7.06 19.21 -14.13
CA SER A 253 -7.15 17.75 -14.00
C SER A 253 -8.22 17.30 -13.01
N LEU A 254 -8.36 17.93 -11.84
CA LEU A 254 -9.38 17.52 -10.86
C LEU A 254 -10.81 17.92 -11.27
N THR A 255 -10.99 19.04 -11.96
CA THR A 255 -12.29 19.43 -12.53
C THR A 255 -12.74 18.41 -13.58
N LYS A 256 -11.81 17.98 -14.45
CA LYS A 256 -12.02 16.94 -15.46
C LYS A 256 -12.31 15.57 -14.85
N ALA A 257 -11.54 15.17 -13.84
CA ALA A 257 -11.74 13.93 -13.09
C ALA A 257 -13.11 13.87 -12.40
N TYR A 258 -13.55 14.97 -11.77
CA TYR A 258 -14.88 15.06 -11.16
C TYR A 258 -16.00 14.96 -12.21
N SER A 259 -15.87 15.64 -13.35
CA SER A 259 -16.83 15.56 -14.45
C SER A 259 -16.95 14.13 -15.00
N MET A 260 -15.81 13.47 -15.23
CA MET A 260 -15.76 12.09 -15.71
C MET A 260 -16.42 11.12 -14.71
N ARG A 261 -16.04 11.17 -13.43
CA ARG A 261 -16.68 10.39 -12.34
C ARG A 261 -18.19 10.64 -12.29
N ASN A 262 -18.64 11.87 -12.53
CA ASN A 262 -20.07 12.19 -12.55
C ASN A 262 -20.80 11.52 -13.71
N SER A 263 -20.22 11.49 -14.92
CA SER A 263 -20.80 10.74 -16.04
C SER A 263 -20.83 9.23 -15.80
N ILE A 264 -19.72 8.64 -15.34
CA ILE A 264 -19.61 7.19 -15.09
C ILE A 264 -20.72 6.71 -14.12
N VAL A 265 -20.87 7.35 -12.95
CA VAL A 265 -21.87 6.91 -11.95
C VAL A 265 -23.33 7.16 -12.36
N HIS A 266 -23.56 7.90 -13.45
CA HIS A 266 -24.87 8.12 -14.04
C HIS A 266 -25.09 7.33 -15.34
N GLY A 267 -24.13 6.50 -15.76
CA GLY A 267 -24.20 5.74 -17.02
C GLY A 267 -24.24 6.62 -18.26
N ALA A 268 -23.78 7.87 -18.16
CA ALA A 268 -23.78 8.82 -19.26
C ALA A 268 -22.52 8.65 -20.12
N GLU A 269 -22.65 8.91 -21.43
CA GLU A 269 -21.48 8.98 -22.31
C GLU A 269 -20.48 10.03 -21.81
N TYR A 270 -19.21 9.71 -21.91
CA TYR A 270 -18.12 10.62 -21.59
C TYR A 270 -16.94 10.38 -22.52
N LYS A 271 -16.16 11.43 -22.74
CA LYS A 271 -14.92 11.32 -23.50
C LYS A 271 -13.90 10.57 -22.63
N LYS A 272 -13.65 9.30 -22.93
CA LYS A 272 -12.50 8.56 -22.39
C LYS A 272 -11.23 9.29 -22.78
N GLU A 273 -10.31 9.43 -21.84
CA GLU A 273 -8.97 9.91 -22.16
C GLU A 273 -8.23 8.88 -23.00
N SER A 274 -7.40 9.37 -23.92
CA SER A 274 -6.56 8.51 -24.77
C SER A 274 -5.61 7.65 -23.95
N ASP A 275 -5.18 8.15 -22.78
CA ASP A 275 -4.56 7.35 -21.74
C ASP A 275 -5.28 7.59 -20.39
N MET A 276 -6.34 6.81 -20.17
CA MET A 276 -7.10 6.85 -18.90
C MET A 276 -6.27 6.35 -17.71
N LEU A 277 -5.28 5.48 -17.96
CA LEU A 277 -4.43 4.89 -16.95
C LEU A 277 -3.44 5.93 -16.41
N GLU A 278 -2.74 6.64 -17.30
CA GLU A 278 -1.87 7.76 -16.93
C GLU A 278 -2.66 8.88 -16.24
N PHE A 279 -3.87 9.20 -16.74
CA PHE A 279 -4.73 10.20 -16.11
C PHE A 279 -5.12 9.80 -14.68
N VAL A 280 -5.55 8.56 -14.43
CA VAL A 280 -5.86 8.10 -13.06
C VAL A 280 -4.63 8.04 -12.18
N ALA A 281 -3.46 7.66 -12.69
CA ALA A 281 -2.21 7.70 -11.95
C ALA A 281 -1.83 9.15 -11.53
N GLN A 282 -2.10 10.15 -12.37
CA GLN A 282 -1.95 11.57 -12.00
C GLN A 282 -2.92 11.98 -10.87
N ILE A 283 -4.20 11.61 -10.96
CA ILE A 283 -5.20 11.89 -9.92
C ILE A 283 -4.86 11.18 -8.60
N GLU A 284 -4.34 9.96 -8.67
CA GLU A 284 -3.81 9.20 -7.52
C GLU A 284 -2.68 9.95 -6.83
N GLU A 285 -1.73 10.53 -7.57
CA GLU A 285 -0.60 11.27 -6.98
C GLU A 285 -1.04 12.59 -6.32
N TYR A 286 -2.02 13.30 -6.88
CA TYR A 286 -2.62 14.45 -6.21
C TYR A 286 -3.33 14.06 -4.90
N LEU A 287 -4.00 12.90 -4.87
CA LEU A 287 -4.61 12.41 -3.64
C LEU A 287 -3.54 11.97 -2.63
N ARG A 288 -2.48 11.30 -3.09
CA ARG A 288 -1.32 10.89 -2.30
C ARG A 288 -0.69 12.08 -1.60
N GLY A 289 -0.37 13.12 -2.37
CA GLY A 289 0.17 14.38 -1.86
C GLY A 289 -0.75 15.04 -0.84
N SER A 290 -2.06 15.09 -1.13
CA SER A 290 -3.07 15.65 -0.23
C SER A 290 -3.14 14.92 1.11
N ILE A 291 -3.17 13.58 1.10
CA ILE A 291 -3.19 12.77 2.32
C ILE A 291 -1.89 12.95 3.10
N LYS A 292 -0.71 12.92 2.45
CA LYS A 292 0.60 13.16 3.10
C LYS A 292 0.63 14.51 3.82
N LYS A 293 0.13 15.58 3.19
CA LYS A 293 0.06 16.94 3.77
C LYS A 293 -0.95 17.08 4.90
N LEU A 294 -1.96 16.23 4.96
CA LEU A 294 -2.98 16.22 6.01
C LEU A 294 -2.69 15.21 7.13
N LEU A 295 -1.67 14.36 6.99
CA LEU A 295 -1.11 13.52 8.06
C LEU A 295 -0.12 14.27 8.97
N ASP A 296 0.32 15.45 8.55
CA ASP A 296 1.03 16.44 9.38
C ASP A 296 0.06 17.24 10.26
#